data_AF-A0A372UI09-F1
#
_entry.id   AF-A0A372UI09-F1
#
_cell.length_a   1.000
_cell.length_b   1.000
_cell.length_c   1.000
_cell.angle_alpha   90.00
_cell.angle_beta   90.00
_cell.angle_gamma   90.00
#
_symmetry.space_group_name_H-M   'P 1'
#
loop_
_entity.id
_entity.type
_entity.pdbx_description
1 polymer ?
#
loop_
_entity_poly.entity_id
_entity_poly.type
_entity_poly.pdbx_seq_one_letter_code
_entity_poly.pdbx_strand_id
1 'polypeptide(L)'
;MSSLILCNKKRAKQPYEVSRIHCRIYTLEELCYYLSNNLYLIDYTIVNERLCDWIEAELGLLRLAEQLRTMLQKHSSEERFVMRILSSSSIYTAGELQQIQNILDRLKNQKEIERQKYKADNLLENREFEDAILVYQSILYGDRDDSVEDAFYGKIYACLGSAYGRQFLYREAMEMYEKAFQTYKEPSIVKAYIYCAYKAYTKEEYELFLLKNTVYPKVHRELMEELQTYAQEKRAEGKEKLLEIEKIKSTYRRNQLC
;
A
#
# COMPACT_ATOMS: atom_id res chain seq x y z
N MET A 1 4.76 20.48 -11.18
CA MET A 1 4.10 21.80 -11.16
C MET A 1 3.28 21.87 -9.89
N SER A 2 3.64 22.73 -8.94
CA SER A 2 2.93 22.86 -7.65
C SER A 2 1.74 23.81 -7.83
N SER A 3 0.57 23.27 -8.20
CA SER A 3 -0.68 24.03 -8.15
C SER A 3 -1.16 24.14 -6.70
N LEU A 4 -1.52 25.35 -6.27
CA LEU A 4 -2.18 25.57 -4.98
C LEU A 4 -3.54 24.86 -4.97
N ILE A 5 -3.74 23.92 -4.04
CA ILE A 5 -5.02 23.25 -3.81
C ILE A 5 -5.80 24.09 -2.80
N LEU A 6 -6.98 24.60 -3.20
CA LEU A 6 -7.85 25.37 -2.32
C LEU A 6 -8.76 24.44 -1.53
N CYS A 7 -8.42 24.18 -0.26
CA CYS A 7 -9.24 23.38 0.65
C CYS A 7 -10.47 24.16 1.14
N ASN A 8 -11.50 23.42 1.55
CA ASN A 8 -12.66 23.98 2.24
C ASN A 8 -12.26 24.60 3.58
N LYS A 9 -12.85 25.76 3.90
CA LYS A 9 -12.50 26.52 5.12
C LYS A 9 -13.06 25.93 6.40
N LYS A 10 -14.10 25.10 6.32
CA LYS A 10 -14.83 24.59 7.49
C LYS A 10 -14.30 23.22 7.91
N ARG A 11 -13.79 23.16 9.13
CA ARG A 11 -13.42 21.93 9.83
C ARG A 11 -14.54 21.54 10.79
N ALA A 12 -14.90 20.26 10.81
CA ALA A 12 -15.88 19.71 11.73
C ALA A 12 -15.46 19.91 13.19
N LYS A 13 -16.43 20.15 14.07
CA LYS A 13 -16.24 20.11 15.52
C LYS A 13 -16.29 18.68 16.03
N GLN A 14 -17.23 17.89 15.51
CA GLN A 14 -17.35 16.46 15.78
C GLN A 14 -16.86 15.67 14.55
N PRO A 15 -15.83 14.82 14.68
CA PRO A 15 -15.33 14.05 13.55
C PRO A 15 -16.33 12.97 13.12
N TYR A 16 -16.29 12.61 11.84
CA TYR A 16 -16.88 11.35 11.40
C TYR A 16 -15.92 10.22 11.78
N GLU A 17 -16.38 9.32 12.66
CA GLU A 17 -15.59 8.16 13.08
C GLU A 17 -15.90 6.95 12.19
N VAL A 18 -14.89 6.45 11.49
CA VAL A 18 -15.02 5.20 10.73
C VAL A 18 -14.78 4.02 11.68
N SER A 19 -15.87 3.34 12.04
CA SER A 19 -15.95 2.36 13.13
C SER A 19 -14.91 1.24 13.07
N ARG A 20 -14.49 0.82 11.87
CA ARG A 20 -13.59 -0.33 11.67
C ARG A 20 -12.10 -0.02 11.94
N ILE A 21 -11.68 1.24 11.87
CA ILE A 21 -10.25 1.64 11.89
C ILE A 21 -9.99 2.80 12.85
N HIS A 22 -11.00 3.21 13.64
CA HIS A 22 -10.93 4.38 14.54
C HIS A 22 -10.37 5.64 13.86
N CYS A 23 -10.60 5.79 12.56
CA CYS A 23 -10.18 6.95 11.80
C CYS A 23 -11.16 8.09 12.03
N ARG A 24 -10.63 9.27 12.38
CA ARG A 24 -11.40 10.50 12.64
C ARG A 24 -11.24 11.47 11.49
N ILE A 25 -12.34 11.75 10.80
CA ILE A 25 -12.37 12.63 9.65
C ILE A 25 -13.01 13.96 10.06
N TYR A 26 -12.32 15.07 9.80
CA TYR A 26 -12.74 16.42 10.17
C TYR A 26 -13.02 17.33 8.96
N THR A 27 -12.52 17.00 7.77
CA THR A 27 -12.72 17.83 6.57
C THR A 27 -13.22 17.01 5.39
N LEU A 28 -13.73 17.69 4.37
CA LEU A 28 -14.10 17.03 3.11
C LEU A 28 -12.86 16.44 2.42
N GLU A 29 -11.72 17.12 2.51
CA GLU A 29 -10.47 16.69 1.90
C GLU A 29 -9.92 15.43 2.58
N GLU A 30 -10.00 15.35 3.91
CA GLU A 30 -9.67 14.13 4.66
C GLU A 30 -10.61 12.99 4.30
N LEU A 31 -11.91 13.26 4.13
CA LEU A 31 -12.87 12.26 3.66
C LEU A 31 -12.51 11.75 2.26
N CYS A 32 -12.17 12.66 1.35
CA CYS A 32 -11.81 12.32 -0.01
C CYS A 32 -10.51 11.49 -0.06
N TYR A 33 -9.50 11.88 0.71
CA TYR A 33 -8.26 11.12 0.87
C TYR A 33 -8.50 9.73 1.46
N TYR A 34 -9.34 9.65 2.50
CA TYR A 34 -9.71 8.37 3.08
C TYR A 34 -10.39 7.45 2.07
N LEU A 35 -11.38 7.97 1.32
CA LEU A 35 -12.12 7.21 0.32
C LEU A 35 -11.21 6.73 -0.83
N SER A 36 -10.33 7.59 -1.36
CA SER A 36 -9.44 7.21 -2.47
C SER A 36 -8.43 6.13 -2.10
N ASN A 37 -7.99 6.09 -0.84
CA ASN A 37 -7.03 5.09 -0.36
C ASN A 37 -7.68 3.81 0.14
N ASN A 38 -9.00 3.82 0.37
CA ASN A 38 -9.75 2.70 0.92
C ASN A 38 -10.92 2.29 0.00
N LEU A 39 -10.72 2.35 -1.32
CA LEU A 39 -11.78 2.02 -2.30
C LEU A 39 -12.32 0.59 -2.12
N TYR A 40 -11.51 -0.31 -1.58
CA TYR A 40 -11.89 -1.70 -1.28
C TYR A 40 -12.82 -1.85 -0.06
N LEU A 41 -12.97 -0.81 0.77
CA LEU A 41 -13.89 -0.79 1.93
C LEU A 41 -15.24 -0.17 1.60
N ILE A 42 -15.47 0.24 0.35
CA ILE A 42 -16.72 0.89 -0.04
C ILE A 42 -17.83 -0.14 -0.02
N ASP A 43 -18.64 -0.06 1.03
CA ASP A 43 -19.86 -0.81 1.26
C ASP A 43 -20.89 0.09 1.96
N TYR A 44 -22.00 -0.49 2.39
CA TYR A 44 -23.06 0.19 3.15
C TYR A 44 -22.60 0.80 4.48
N THR A 45 -21.43 0.41 5.03
CA THR A 45 -20.88 1.00 6.25
C THR A 45 -20.27 2.39 6.00
N ILE A 46 -19.91 2.69 4.75
CA ILE A 46 -19.46 4.02 4.32
C ILE A 46 -20.60 4.75 3.61
N VAL A 47 -21.34 4.07 2.74
CA VAL A 47 -22.44 4.62 1.95
C VAL A 47 -23.74 4.56 2.74
N ASN A 48 -24.00 5.58 3.56
CA ASN A 48 -25.17 5.64 4.42
C ASN A 48 -25.62 7.08 4.72
N GLU A 49 -26.81 7.22 5.32
CA GLU A 49 -27.39 8.53 5.68
C GLU A 49 -26.58 9.27 6.76
N ARG A 50 -25.91 8.57 7.68
CA ARG A 50 -25.13 9.21 8.75
C ARG A 50 -23.99 10.05 8.20
N LEU A 51 -23.35 9.58 7.12
CA LEU A 51 -22.34 10.36 6.42
C LEU A 51 -22.93 11.63 5.80
N CYS A 52 -24.12 11.55 5.19
CA CYS A 52 -24.82 12.70 4.64
C CYS A 52 -25.16 13.73 5.74
N ASP A 53 -25.65 13.27 6.89
CA ASP A 53 -25.98 14.11 8.04
C ASP A 53 -24.74 14.83 8.58
N TRP A 54 -23.61 14.13 8.66
CA TRP A 54 -22.34 14.72 9.08
C TRP A 54 -21.85 15.78 8.08
N ILE A 55 -21.89 15.50 6.77
CA ILE A 55 -21.51 16.45 5.72
C ILE A 55 -22.35 17.74 5.81
N GLU A 56 -23.63 17.62 6.11
CA GLU A 56 -24.51 18.78 6.27
C GLU A 56 -24.23 19.53 7.58
N ALA A 57 -24.32 18.86 8.72
CA ALA A 57 -24.24 19.50 10.04
C ALA A 57 -22.84 20.06 10.34
N GLU A 58 -21.82 19.23 10.14
CA GLU A 58 -20.45 19.56 10.53
C GLU A 58 -19.72 20.34 9.44
N LEU A 59 -19.86 19.97 8.16
CA LEU A 59 -19.18 20.65 7.05
C LEU A 59 -20.02 21.75 6.38
N GLY A 60 -21.32 21.85 6.68
CA GLY A 60 -22.20 22.89 6.11
C GLY A 60 -22.48 22.72 4.62
N LEU A 61 -22.24 21.52 4.05
CA LEU A 61 -22.33 21.27 2.62
C LEU A 61 -23.73 20.75 2.24
N LEU A 62 -24.75 21.57 2.47
CA LEU A 62 -26.18 21.23 2.27
C LEU A 62 -26.46 20.61 0.88
N ARG A 63 -26.02 21.28 -0.19
CA ARG A 63 -26.25 20.82 -1.57
C ARG A 63 -25.63 19.45 -1.83
N LEU A 64 -24.45 19.17 -1.26
CA LEU A 64 -23.80 17.86 -1.42
C LEU A 64 -24.58 16.79 -0.65
N ALA A 65 -24.96 17.07 0.60
CA ALA A 65 -25.74 16.14 1.41
C ALA A 65 -27.10 15.79 0.78
N GLU A 66 -27.84 16.77 0.24
CA GLU A 66 -29.10 16.53 -0.47
C GLU A 66 -28.92 15.65 -1.71
N GLN A 67 -27.86 15.90 -2.50
CA GLN A 67 -27.54 15.07 -3.67
C GLN A 67 -27.25 13.63 -3.27
N LEU A 68 -26.44 13.44 -2.21
CA LEU A 68 -26.09 12.11 -1.69
C LEU A 68 -27.31 11.37 -1.13
N ARG A 69 -28.20 12.03 -0.37
CA ARG A 69 -29.46 11.43 0.11
C ARG A 69 -30.37 11.02 -1.04
N THR A 70 -30.49 11.86 -2.07
CA THR A 70 -31.27 11.52 -3.27
C THR A 70 -30.70 10.28 -3.96
N MET A 71 -29.38 10.13 -3.98
CA MET A 71 -28.72 8.94 -4.56
C MET A 71 -29.00 7.68 -3.75
N LEU A 72 -29.01 7.75 -2.42
CA LEU A 72 -29.41 6.64 -1.53
C LEU A 72 -30.86 6.23 -1.76
N GLN A 73 -31.78 7.20 -1.80
CA GLN A 73 -33.21 6.94 -2.06
C GLN A 73 -33.47 6.30 -3.43
N LYS A 74 -32.67 6.66 -4.44
CA LYS A 74 -32.75 6.08 -5.79
C LYS A 74 -32.00 4.76 -5.93
N HIS A 75 -31.44 4.22 -4.85
CA HIS A 75 -30.58 3.02 -4.89
C HIS A 75 -29.48 3.14 -5.95
N SER A 76 -28.87 4.33 -6.04
CA SER A 76 -27.68 4.52 -6.88
C SER A 76 -26.54 3.66 -6.37
N SER A 77 -25.65 3.24 -7.26
CA SER A 77 -24.53 2.38 -6.89
C SER A 77 -23.53 3.09 -5.98
N GLU A 78 -22.85 2.32 -5.12
CA GLU A 78 -21.90 2.86 -4.14
C GLU A 78 -20.75 3.62 -4.81
N GLU A 79 -20.31 3.18 -5.99
CA GLU A 79 -19.24 3.84 -6.74
C GLU A 79 -19.66 5.26 -7.14
N ARG A 80 -20.89 5.42 -7.63
CA ARG A 80 -21.42 6.73 -8.02
C ARG A 80 -21.51 7.66 -6.81
N PHE A 81 -21.92 7.12 -5.66
CA PHE A 81 -22.00 7.86 -4.40
C PHE A 81 -20.62 8.40 -3.98
N VAL A 82 -19.59 7.53 -3.98
CA VAL A 82 -18.23 7.93 -3.62
C VAL A 82 -17.65 8.92 -4.63
N MET A 83 -17.86 8.71 -5.93
CA MET A 83 -17.40 9.63 -6.96
C MET A 83 -18.04 11.01 -6.86
N ARG A 84 -19.29 11.09 -6.36
CA ARG A 84 -19.94 12.38 -6.08
C ARG A 84 -19.23 13.15 -4.95
N ILE A 85 -18.74 12.46 -3.92
CA ILE A 85 -17.95 13.06 -2.84
C ILE A 85 -16.59 13.50 -3.37
N LEU A 86 -15.86 12.61 -4.06
CA LEU A 86 -14.51 12.91 -4.57
C LEU A 86 -14.51 14.11 -5.54
N SER A 87 -15.51 14.19 -6.42
CA SER A 87 -15.66 15.30 -7.37
C SER A 87 -16.14 16.61 -6.75
N SER A 88 -16.62 16.59 -5.50
CA SER A 88 -16.95 17.81 -4.75
C SER A 88 -15.75 18.48 -4.10
N SER A 89 -14.61 17.78 -4.04
CA SER A 89 -13.33 18.31 -3.58
C SER A 89 -12.47 18.76 -4.76
N SER A 90 -11.62 19.76 -4.53
CA SER A 90 -10.66 20.30 -5.50
C SER A 90 -9.31 19.57 -5.48
N ILE A 91 -9.18 18.49 -4.69
CA ILE A 91 -7.89 17.79 -4.49
C ILE A 91 -7.51 16.84 -5.63
N TYR A 92 -8.46 16.43 -6.48
CA TYR A 92 -8.21 15.54 -7.61
C TYR A 92 -8.45 16.21 -8.95
N THR A 93 -7.58 15.94 -9.90
CA THR A 93 -7.74 16.27 -11.31
C THR A 93 -8.76 15.34 -11.98
N ALA A 94 -9.28 15.75 -13.14
CA ALA A 94 -10.18 14.90 -13.94
C ALA A 94 -9.53 13.55 -14.33
N GLY A 95 -8.20 13.55 -14.57
CA GLY A 95 -7.44 12.33 -14.86
C GLY A 95 -7.38 11.38 -13.67
N GLU A 96 -7.11 11.88 -12.47
CA GLU A 96 -7.10 11.09 -11.24
C GLU A 96 -8.50 10.54 -10.90
N LEU A 97 -9.55 11.35 -11.06
CA LEU A 97 -10.92 10.89 -10.89
C LEU A 97 -11.28 9.75 -11.86
N GLN A 98 -10.81 9.82 -13.11
CA GLN A 98 -11.01 8.74 -14.08
C GLN A 98 -10.25 7.47 -13.67
N GLN A 99 -9.04 7.59 -13.12
CA GLN A 99 -8.29 6.46 -12.60
C GLN A 99 -9.02 5.80 -11.42
N ILE A 100 -9.55 6.60 -10.49
CA ILE A 100 -10.32 6.12 -9.35
C ILE A 100 -11.59 5.39 -9.81
N GLN A 101 -12.34 5.96 -10.77
CA GLN A 101 -13.51 5.30 -11.37
C GLN A 101 -13.16 3.93 -11.96
N ASN A 102 -12.06 3.84 -12.72
CA ASN A 102 -11.62 2.58 -13.32
C ASN A 102 -11.27 1.53 -12.26
N ILE A 103 -10.74 1.94 -11.10
CA ILE A 103 -10.46 1.03 -9.97
C ILE A 103 -11.77 0.54 -9.35
N LEU A 104 -12.72 1.44 -9.10
CA LEU A 104 -14.03 1.11 -8.55
C LEU A 104 -14.78 0.09 -9.43
N ASP A 105 -14.78 0.28 -10.75
CA ASP A 105 -15.44 -0.63 -11.70
C ASP A 105 -14.80 -2.03 -11.71
N ARG A 106 -13.49 -2.13 -11.45
CA ARG A 106 -12.79 -3.40 -11.28
C ARG A 106 -13.18 -4.07 -9.97
N LEU A 107 -13.18 -3.32 -8.86
CA LEU A 107 -13.52 -3.84 -7.53
C LEU A 107 -14.96 -4.36 -7.47
N LYS A 108 -15.90 -3.70 -8.16
CA LYS A 108 -17.30 -4.11 -8.24
C LYS A 108 -17.47 -5.57 -8.64
N ASN A 109 -16.75 -5.99 -9.67
CA ASN A 109 -16.89 -7.31 -10.28
C ASN A 109 -15.97 -8.37 -9.67
N GLN A 110 -15.15 -7.98 -8.69
CA GLN A 110 -14.22 -8.88 -8.01
C GLN A 110 -14.90 -9.63 -6.87
N LYS A 111 -14.42 -10.86 -6.67
CA LYS A 111 -14.81 -11.72 -5.55
C LYS A 111 -14.28 -11.14 -4.24
N GLU A 112 -14.91 -11.52 -3.13
CA GLU A 112 -14.51 -11.02 -1.81
C GLU A 112 -13.03 -11.30 -1.51
N ILE A 113 -12.54 -12.51 -1.82
CA ILE A 113 -11.13 -12.86 -1.63
C ILE A 113 -10.17 -11.99 -2.47
N GLU A 114 -10.58 -11.59 -3.68
CA GLU A 114 -9.81 -10.69 -4.55
C GLU A 114 -9.77 -9.26 -3.99
N ARG A 115 -10.89 -8.79 -3.42
CA ARG A 115 -10.97 -7.49 -2.73
C ARG A 115 -10.09 -7.46 -1.48
N GLN A 116 -10.07 -8.55 -0.70
CA GLN A 116 -9.20 -8.68 0.47
C GLN A 116 -7.72 -8.71 0.09
N LYS A 117 -7.35 -9.41 -0.99
CA LYS A 117 -5.99 -9.36 -1.51
C LYS A 117 -5.64 -7.95 -1.97
N TYR A 118 -6.53 -7.27 -2.69
CA TYR A 118 -6.31 -5.89 -3.13
C TYR A 118 -6.11 -4.94 -1.96
N LYS A 119 -6.90 -5.09 -0.87
CA LYS A 119 -6.67 -4.38 0.40
C LYS A 119 -5.23 -4.58 0.89
N ALA A 120 -4.81 -5.84 1.03
CA ALA A 120 -3.48 -6.17 1.55
C ALA A 120 -2.35 -5.62 0.65
N ASP A 121 -2.52 -5.68 -0.67
CA ASP A 121 -1.56 -5.12 -1.64
C ASP A 121 -1.43 -3.60 -1.47
N ASN A 122 -2.54 -2.87 -1.29
CA ASN A 122 -2.50 -1.42 -1.05
C ASN A 122 -1.81 -1.08 0.28
N LEU A 123 -2.11 -1.82 1.35
CA LEU A 123 -1.45 -1.64 2.65
C LEU A 123 0.07 -1.85 2.51
N LEU A 124 0.48 -2.88 1.76
CA LEU A 124 1.89 -3.17 1.49
C LEU A 124 2.58 -2.04 0.69
N GLU A 125 1.93 -1.51 -0.35
CA GLU A 125 2.42 -0.39 -1.15
C GLU A 125 2.56 0.90 -0.31
N ASN A 126 1.61 1.14 0.59
CA ASN A 126 1.61 2.27 1.53
C ASN A 126 2.58 2.11 2.71
N ARG A 127 3.32 0.99 2.76
CA ARG A 127 4.27 0.64 3.84
C ARG A 127 3.63 0.35 5.20
N GLU A 128 2.34 0.07 5.22
CA GLU A 128 1.60 -0.41 6.39
C GLU A 128 1.76 -1.94 6.51
N PHE A 129 3.01 -2.37 6.76
CA PHE A 129 3.39 -3.78 6.63
C PHE A 129 2.67 -4.69 7.63
N GLU A 130 2.45 -4.24 8.87
CA GLU A 130 1.80 -5.04 9.91
C GLU A 130 0.34 -5.33 9.55
N ASP A 131 -0.41 -4.32 9.14
CA ASP A 131 -1.79 -4.47 8.68
C ASP A 131 -1.87 -5.32 7.42
N ALA A 132 -0.95 -5.13 6.47
CA ALA A 132 -0.86 -5.97 5.27
C ALA A 132 -0.64 -7.45 5.64
N ILE A 133 0.28 -7.73 6.58
CA ILE A 133 0.56 -9.09 7.07
C ILE A 133 -0.71 -9.72 7.65
N LEU A 134 -1.42 -9.00 8.54
CA LEU A 134 -2.65 -9.51 9.16
C LEU A 134 -3.71 -9.86 8.11
N VAL A 135 -3.90 -9.01 7.10
CA VAL A 135 -4.89 -9.28 6.04
C VAL A 135 -4.47 -10.48 5.19
N TYR A 136 -3.22 -10.57 4.73
CA TYR A 136 -2.75 -11.73 3.97
C TYR A 136 -2.86 -13.03 4.78
N GLN A 137 -2.52 -13.00 6.07
CA GLN A 137 -2.68 -14.15 6.97
C GLN A 137 -4.14 -14.54 7.11
N SER A 138 -5.06 -13.58 7.23
CA SER A 138 -6.49 -13.88 7.32
C SER A 138 -7.03 -14.58 6.06
N ILE A 139 -6.49 -14.25 4.87
CA ILE A 139 -6.84 -14.95 3.63
C ILE A 139 -6.24 -16.36 3.60
N LEU A 140 -4.97 -16.53 3.99
CA LEU A 140 -4.27 -17.82 3.91
C LEU A 140 -4.71 -18.84 4.96
N TYR A 141 -5.06 -18.37 6.16
CA TYR A 141 -5.44 -19.22 7.29
C TYR A 141 -6.96 -19.25 7.53
N GLY A 142 -7.73 -18.52 6.71
CA GLY A 142 -9.18 -18.66 6.63
C GLY A 142 -9.59 -19.88 5.80
N ASP A 143 -10.90 -19.99 5.54
CA ASP A 143 -11.43 -21.03 4.67
C ASP A 143 -10.95 -20.81 3.23
N ARG A 144 -10.47 -21.89 2.60
CA ARG A 144 -10.04 -21.85 1.21
C ARG A 144 -11.25 -21.56 0.31
N ASP A 145 -11.14 -20.50 -0.47
CA ASP A 145 -12.05 -20.20 -1.56
C ASP A 145 -11.62 -20.98 -2.82
N ASP A 146 -12.40 -22.01 -3.18
CA ASP A 146 -12.16 -22.86 -4.36
C ASP A 146 -12.52 -22.17 -5.69
N SER A 147 -13.07 -20.96 -5.64
CA SER A 147 -13.40 -20.22 -6.85
C SER A 147 -12.18 -19.55 -7.49
N VAL A 148 -11.04 -19.49 -6.80
CA VAL A 148 -9.76 -18.96 -7.32
C VAL A 148 -8.73 -20.06 -7.48
N GLU A 149 -7.83 -19.90 -8.45
CA GLU A 149 -6.78 -20.88 -8.73
C GLU A 149 -5.67 -20.87 -7.67
N ASP A 150 -4.94 -21.98 -7.52
CA ASP A 150 -3.80 -22.09 -6.62
C ASP A 150 -2.72 -21.02 -6.85
N ALA A 151 -2.54 -20.60 -8.10
CA ALA A 151 -1.65 -19.51 -8.46
C ALA A 151 -2.01 -18.19 -7.76
N PHE A 152 -3.29 -17.95 -7.45
CA PHE A 152 -3.75 -16.80 -6.68
C PHE A 152 -3.18 -16.82 -5.26
N TYR A 153 -3.26 -17.96 -4.56
CA TYR A 153 -2.65 -18.14 -3.24
C TYR A 153 -1.12 -18.05 -3.30
N GLY A 154 -0.50 -18.59 -4.35
CA GLY A 154 0.94 -18.44 -4.57
C GLY A 154 1.40 -16.98 -4.66
N LYS A 155 0.59 -16.11 -5.29
CA LYS A 155 0.83 -14.65 -5.29
C LYS A 155 0.69 -14.04 -3.88
N ILE A 156 -0.30 -14.47 -3.10
CA ILE A 156 -0.48 -14.00 -1.72
C ILE A 156 0.74 -14.38 -0.86
N TYR A 157 1.23 -15.62 -0.97
CA TYR A 157 2.46 -16.03 -0.30
C TYR A 157 3.66 -15.16 -0.70
N ALA A 158 3.81 -14.82 -1.98
CA ALA A 158 4.88 -13.93 -2.44
C ALA A 158 4.77 -12.52 -1.84
N CYS A 159 3.56 -11.95 -1.81
CA CYS A 159 3.33 -10.64 -1.21
C CYS A 159 3.58 -10.66 0.31
N LEU A 160 3.12 -11.69 1.01
CA LEU A 160 3.36 -11.86 2.44
C LEU A 160 4.86 -12.03 2.74
N GLY A 161 5.59 -12.79 1.92
CA GLY A 161 7.05 -12.87 1.99
C GLY A 161 7.72 -11.50 1.82
N SER A 162 7.19 -10.68 0.90
CA SER A 162 7.67 -9.31 0.71
C SER A 162 7.40 -8.41 1.92
N ALA A 163 6.24 -8.54 2.55
CA ALA A 163 5.89 -7.81 3.75
C ALA A 163 6.82 -8.17 4.93
N TYR A 164 7.04 -9.47 5.17
CA TYR A 164 7.99 -9.94 6.19
C TYR A 164 9.42 -9.48 5.89
N GLY A 165 9.88 -9.57 4.65
CA GLY A 165 11.22 -9.15 4.25
C GLY A 165 11.47 -7.66 4.48
N ARG A 166 10.45 -6.81 4.28
CA ARG A 166 10.52 -5.37 4.58
C ARG A 166 10.57 -5.07 6.08
N GLN A 167 10.09 -5.99 6.91
CA GLN A 167 10.21 -5.94 8.38
C GLN A 167 11.46 -6.68 8.90
N PHE A 168 12.38 -7.09 8.02
CA PHE A 168 13.60 -7.83 8.37
C PHE A 168 13.35 -9.21 9.00
N LEU A 169 12.12 -9.73 8.88
CA LEU A 169 11.71 -11.07 9.30
C LEU A 169 12.07 -12.09 8.21
N TYR A 170 13.37 -12.28 8.00
CA TYR A 170 13.88 -12.99 6.82
C TYR A 170 13.57 -14.49 6.82
N ARG A 171 13.44 -15.11 7.99
CA ARG A 171 13.13 -16.54 8.07
C ARG A 171 11.68 -16.79 7.66
N GLU A 172 10.76 -15.99 8.19
CA GLU A 172 9.35 -15.98 7.86
C GLU A 172 9.14 -15.63 6.38
N ALA A 173 9.85 -14.61 5.88
CA ALA A 173 9.82 -14.24 4.47
C ALA A 173 10.27 -15.39 3.56
N MET A 174 11.36 -16.05 3.93
CA MET A 174 11.89 -17.20 3.21
C MET A 174 10.87 -18.34 3.12
N GLU A 175 10.22 -18.71 4.23
CA GLU A 175 9.20 -19.76 4.25
C GLU A 175 7.99 -19.43 3.36
N MET A 176 7.55 -18.16 3.35
CA MET A 176 6.46 -17.73 2.48
C MET A 176 6.87 -17.77 1.00
N TYR A 177 8.09 -17.32 0.67
CA TYR A 177 8.60 -17.39 -0.69
C TYR A 177 8.80 -18.83 -1.18
N GLU A 178 9.15 -19.77 -0.29
CA GLU A 178 9.20 -21.20 -0.63
C GLU A 178 7.83 -21.73 -1.07
N LYS A 179 6.78 -21.45 -0.28
CA LYS A 179 5.40 -21.81 -0.62
C LYS A 179 4.93 -21.15 -1.92
N ALA A 180 5.28 -19.88 -2.12
CA ALA A 180 4.98 -19.15 -3.35
C ALA A 180 5.67 -19.79 -4.57
N PHE A 181 6.95 -20.15 -4.45
CA PHE A 181 7.71 -20.75 -5.53
C PHE A 181 7.17 -22.13 -5.94
N GLN A 182 6.74 -22.95 -4.98
CA GLN A 182 6.13 -24.25 -5.24
C GLN A 182 4.83 -24.14 -6.06
N THR A 183 4.06 -23.08 -5.83
CA THR A 183 2.70 -22.93 -6.38
C THR A 183 2.66 -22.08 -7.66
N TYR A 184 3.33 -20.92 -7.65
CA TYR A 184 3.20 -19.87 -8.67
C TYR A 184 4.41 -19.81 -9.62
N LYS A 185 5.55 -20.42 -9.25
CA LYS A 185 6.75 -20.66 -10.09
C LYS A 185 7.27 -19.42 -10.86
N GLU A 186 6.99 -18.21 -10.40
CA GLU A 186 7.48 -17.00 -11.04
C GLU A 186 8.99 -16.82 -10.78
N PRO A 187 9.84 -16.59 -11.81
CA PRO A 187 11.27 -16.43 -11.64
C PRO A 187 11.68 -15.27 -10.72
N SER A 188 10.87 -14.20 -10.68
CA SER A 188 11.10 -13.01 -9.84
C SER A 188 11.13 -13.35 -8.34
N ILE A 189 10.39 -14.38 -7.92
CA ILE A 189 10.30 -14.84 -6.53
C ILE A 189 11.59 -15.52 -6.09
N VAL A 190 12.28 -16.22 -7.00
CA VAL A 190 13.48 -17.01 -6.67
C VAL A 190 14.60 -16.11 -6.15
N LYS A 191 14.79 -14.92 -6.73
CA LYS A 191 15.80 -13.97 -6.25
C LYS A 191 15.48 -13.48 -4.84
N ALA A 192 14.22 -13.13 -4.57
CA ALA A 192 13.77 -12.70 -3.24
C ALA A 192 13.89 -13.83 -2.20
N TYR A 193 13.54 -15.06 -2.59
CA TYR A 193 13.69 -16.26 -1.76
C TYR A 193 15.15 -16.48 -1.36
N ILE A 194 16.06 -16.46 -2.33
CA ILE A 194 17.50 -16.65 -2.11
C ILE A 194 18.08 -15.53 -1.25
N TYR A 195 17.66 -14.28 -1.47
CA TYR A 195 18.08 -13.16 -0.62
C TYR A 195 17.64 -13.35 0.84
N CYS A 196 16.40 -13.77 1.06
CA CYS A 196 15.90 -14.02 2.41
C CYS A 196 16.64 -15.20 3.07
N ALA A 197 16.89 -16.28 2.32
CA ALA A 197 17.68 -17.41 2.80
C ALA A 197 19.12 -17.00 3.18
N TYR A 198 19.77 -16.17 2.35
CA TYR A 198 21.11 -15.62 2.64
C TYR A 198 21.14 -14.80 3.94
N LYS A 199 20.04 -14.11 4.26
CA LYS A 199 19.92 -13.31 5.49
C LYS A 199 19.49 -14.12 6.71
N ALA A 200 18.73 -15.19 6.51
CA ALA A 200 18.12 -15.97 7.59
C ALA A 200 19.00 -17.14 8.08
N TYR A 201 19.79 -17.74 7.20
CA TYR A 201 20.63 -18.89 7.49
C TYR A 201 22.03 -18.52 7.93
N THR A 202 22.66 -19.43 8.66
CA THR A 202 24.12 -19.46 8.81
C THR A 202 24.80 -19.75 7.46
N LYS A 203 26.11 -19.53 7.39
CA LYS A 203 26.87 -19.75 6.15
C LYS A 203 26.75 -21.21 5.69
N GLU A 204 26.89 -22.16 6.60
CA GLU A 204 26.85 -23.59 6.33
C GLU A 204 25.46 -24.03 5.86
N GLU A 205 24.40 -23.58 6.54
CA GLU A 205 23.01 -23.85 6.16
C GLU A 205 22.69 -23.28 4.77
N TYR A 206 23.19 -22.07 4.48
CA TYR A 206 22.95 -21.41 3.21
C TYR A 206 23.68 -22.11 2.05
N GLU A 207 24.92 -22.57 2.26
CA GLU A 207 25.66 -23.35 1.26
C GLU A 207 24.91 -24.65 0.93
N LEU A 208 24.40 -25.38 1.94
CA LEU A 208 23.56 -26.56 1.74
C LEU A 208 22.25 -26.23 1.03
N PHE A 209 21.63 -25.09 1.36
CA PHE A 209 20.41 -24.61 0.70
C PHE A 209 20.61 -24.39 -0.80
N LEU A 210 21.72 -23.77 -1.22
CA LEU A 210 22.02 -23.54 -2.63
C LEU A 210 22.15 -24.84 -3.44
N LEU A 211 22.54 -25.94 -2.80
CA LEU A 211 22.66 -27.25 -3.45
C LEU A 211 21.32 -27.94 -3.71
N LYS A 212 20.22 -27.48 -3.07
CA LYS A 212 18.89 -28.07 -3.24
C LYS A 212 18.33 -27.90 -4.66
N ASN A 213 18.81 -26.93 -5.42
CA ASN A 213 18.34 -26.66 -6.79
C ASN A 213 19.47 -26.10 -7.66
N THR A 214 19.63 -26.64 -8.86
CA THR A 214 20.70 -26.25 -9.80
C THR A 214 20.62 -24.79 -10.26
N VAL A 215 19.46 -24.14 -10.13
CA VAL A 215 19.26 -22.73 -10.48
C VAL A 215 19.75 -21.78 -9.39
N TYR A 216 19.72 -22.19 -8.11
CA TYR A 216 20.01 -21.29 -6.99
C TYR A 216 21.43 -20.72 -7.00
N PRO A 217 22.50 -21.50 -7.30
CA PRO A 217 23.86 -20.95 -7.36
C PRO A 217 24.01 -19.85 -8.42
N LYS A 218 23.30 -19.96 -9.55
CA LYS A 218 23.33 -18.95 -10.61
C LYS A 218 22.69 -17.65 -10.13
N VAL A 219 21.48 -17.73 -9.59
CA VAL A 219 20.74 -16.56 -9.07
C VAL A 219 21.46 -15.94 -7.87
N HIS A 220 22.10 -16.75 -7.02
CA HIS A 220 22.93 -16.26 -5.94
C HIS A 220 24.10 -15.39 -6.45
N ARG A 221 24.78 -15.82 -7.51
CA ARG A 221 25.89 -15.05 -8.10
C ARG A 221 25.41 -13.69 -8.60
N GLU A 222 24.33 -13.68 -9.37
CA GLU A 222 23.70 -12.45 -9.86
C GLU A 222 23.30 -11.52 -8.70
N LEU A 223 22.70 -12.07 -7.65
CA LEU A 223 22.32 -11.32 -6.45
C LEU A 223 23.54 -10.71 -5.73
N MET A 224 24.63 -11.46 -5.59
CA MET A 224 25.84 -10.96 -4.92
C MET A 224 26.52 -9.84 -5.70
N GLU A 225 26.54 -9.92 -7.03
CA GLU A 225 27.02 -8.86 -7.92
C GLU A 225 26.19 -7.58 -7.78
N GLU A 226 24.85 -7.70 -7.75
CA GLU A 226 23.93 -6.57 -7.54
C GLU A 226 24.15 -5.93 -6.16
N LEU A 227 24.28 -6.73 -5.10
CA LEU A 227 24.51 -6.23 -3.73
C LEU A 227 25.86 -5.53 -3.60
N GLN A 228 26.90 -6.04 -4.27
CA GLN A 228 28.22 -5.41 -4.28
C GLN A 228 28.19 -4.06 -5.00
N THR A 229 27.52 -4.00 -6.16
CA THR A 229 27.35 -2.78 -6.94
C THR A 229 26.61 -1.71 -6.13
N TYR A 230 25.47 -2.09 -5.54
CA TYR A 230 24.68 -1.21 -4.69
C TYR A 230 25.49 -0.68 -3.48
N ALA A 231 26.28 -1.54 -2.84
CA ALA A 231 27.13 -1.14 -1.71
C ALA A 231 28.21 -0.13 -2.13
N GLN A 232 28.79 -0.27 -3.32
CA GLN A 232 29.76 0.68 -3.87
C GLN A 232 29.12 2.03 -4.19
N GLU A 233 27.94 2.04 -4.82
CA GLU A 233 27.17 3.24 -5.12
C GLU A 233 26.83 4.00 -3.84
N LYS A 234 26.26 3.32 -2.84
CA LYS A 234 25.91 3.94 -1.55
C LYS A 234 27.12 4.48 -0.81
N ARG A 235 28.28 3.81 -0.92
CA ARG A 235 29.53 4.30 -0.35
C ARG A 235 30.05 5.55 -1.08
N ALA A 236 29.88 5.63 -2.40
CA ALA A 236 30.24 6.81 -3.18
C ALA A 236 29.33 8.00 -2.84
N GLU A 237 28.00 7.79 -2.82
CA GLU A 237 27.02 8.80 -2.39
C GLU A 237 27.33 9.34 -0.99
N GLY A 238 27.69 8.45 -0.05
CA GLY A 238 28.06 8.84 1.32
C GLY A 238 29.30 9.72 1.37
N LYS A 239 30.32 9.42 0.55
CA LYS A 239 31.54 10.26 0.45
C LYS A 239 31.24 11.64 -0.15
N GLU A 240 30.40 11.70 -1.17
CA GLU A 240 30.00 12.95 -1.81
C GLU A 240 29.26 13.87 -0.82
N LYS A 241 28.28 13.33 -0.09
CA LYS A 241 27.57 14.08 0.97
C LYS A 241 28.53 14.56 2.06
N LEU A 242 29.52 13.76 2.43
CA LEU A 242 30.53 14.16 3.43
C LEU A 242 31.38 15.34 2.92
N LEU A 243 31.82 15.29 1.65
CA LEU A 243 32.55 16.38 1.00
C LEU A 243 31.72 17.66 0.92
N GLU A 244 30.42 17.57 0.64
CA GLU A 244 29.51 18.72 0.69
C GLU A 244 29.42 19.33 2.09
N ILE A 245 29.27 18.49 3.12
CA ILE A 245 29.26 18.93 4.52
C ILE A 245 30.57 19.65 4.89
N GLU A 246 31.72 19.13 4.44
CA GLU A 246 33.03 19.76 4.67
C GLU A 246 33.16 21.13 3.96
N LYS A 247 32.67 21.25 2.72
CA LYS A 247 32.60 22.53 2.00
C LYS A 247 31.71 23.53 2.73
N ILE A 248 30.55 23.12 3.24
CA ILE A 248 29.66 23.97 4.03
C ILE A 248 30.36 24.43 5.32
N LYS A 249 30.98 23.49 6.07
CA LYS A 249 31.73 23.80 7.29
C LYS A 249 32.86 24.79 7.06
N SER A 250 33.63 24.63 5.99
CA SER A 250 34.74 25.54 5.67
C SER A 250 34.27 26.94 5.29
N THR A 251 33.17 27.06 4.55
CA THR A 251 32.55 28.34 4.18
C THR A 251 32.03 29.07 5.41
N TYR A 252 31.35 28.36 6.32
CA TYR A 252 30.87 28.93 7.57
C TYR A 252 32.01 29.44 8.47
N ARG A 253 33.09 28.66 8.61
CA ARG A 253 34.28 29.08 9.37
C ARG A 253 34.96 30.33 8.77
N ARG A 254 35.00 30.45 7.44
CA ARG A 254 35.55 31.64 6.77
C ARG A 254 34.70 32.88 7.03
N ASN A 255 33.38 32.75 7.05
CA ASN A 255 32.46 33.88 7.28
C ASN A 255 32.39 34.33 8.74
N GLN A 256 32.87 33.55 9.70
CA GLN A 256 32.97 33.96 11.12
C GLN A 256 34.27 34.70 11.47
N LEU A 257 35.24 34.73 10.55
CA LEU A 257 36.55 35.38 10.73
C LEU A 257 36.64 36.73 10.01
N CYS A 258 35.54 37.20 9.41
CA CYS A 258 35.35 38.54 8.84
C CYS A 258 34.31 39.30 9.69
#